data_AF-A0A127F5T2-F1
#
_entry.id   AF-A0A127F5T2-F1
#
_cell.length_a   1.000
_cell.length_b   1.000
_cell.length_c   1.000
_cell.angle_alpha   90.00
_cell.angle_beta   90.00
_cell.angle_gamma   90.00
#
_symmetry.space_group_name_H-M   'P 1'
#
loop_
_entity.id
_entity.type
_entity.pdbx_description
1 polymer ?
#
loop_
_entity_poly.entity_id
_entity_poly.type
_entity_poly.pdbx_seq_one_letter_code
_entity_poly.pdbx_strand_id
1 'polypeptide(L)'
;MKVAQCFAVAVLATFANVAVAGEFATKDEAMAMVKKAVGFIKDQGADKAYAEFNNKSGQFVNHDLYVVVYGLDGKVLAHGANGKLIGKDMLDAQDVDGKFFVKERVEMAKAQPTFWQDYKFANPVSKKVEPKQMYCERLAETAVCAGVYKL
;
A
#
# COMPACT_ATOMS: atom_id res chain seq x y z
N MET A 1 69.37 16.50 7.77
CA MET A 1 68.10 17.05 7.22
C MET A 1 67.45 15.95 6.39
N LYS A 2 66.36 15.34 6.87
CA LYS A 2 65.39 14.57 6.08
C LYS A 2 64.19 14.24 6.96
N VAL A 3 63.08 14.89 6.62
CA VAL A 3 61.75 14.73 7.19
C VAL A 3 61.16 13.43 6.63
N ALA A 4 60.54 12.61 7.49
CA ALA A 4 59.65 11.54 7.06
C ALA A 4 58.32 11.72 7.80
N GLN A 5 57.32 12.19 7.06
CA GLN A 5 55.99 12.52 7.55
C GLN A 5 55.08 11.32 7.29
N CYS A 6 54.61 10.68 8.36
CA CYS A 6 53.66 9.57 8.29
C CYS A 6 52.30 10.09 7.83
N PHE A 7 51.78 9.58 6.71
CA PHE A 7 50.37 9.69 6.36
C PHE A 7 49.66 8.42 6.83
N ALA A 8 48.78 8.56 7.83
CA ALA A 8 47.84 7.55 8.23
C ALA A 8 46.59 7.65 7.33
N VAL A 9 46.29 6.60 6.57
CA VAL A 9 45.04 6.47 5.81
C VAL A 9 44.03 5.75 6.69
N ALA A 10 43.01 6.47 7.17
CA ALA A 10 41.88 5.89 7.87
C ALA A 10 40.87 5.35 6.84
N VAL A 11 40.69 4.03 6.80
CA VAL A 11 39.65 3.38 5.98
C VAL A 11 38.35 3.34 6.79
N LEU A 12 37.41 4.22 6.44
CA LEU A 12 36.03 4.18 6.94
C LEU A 12 35.24 3.13 6.14
N ALA A 13 35.08 1.94 6.71
CA ALA A 13 34.18 0.92 6.18
C ALA A 13 32.71 1.32 6.46
N THR A 14 31.97 1.70 5.43
CA THR A 14 30.53 1.91 5.51
C THR A 14 29.83 0.55 5.38
N PHE A 15 29.20 0.08 6.46
CA PHE A 15 28.29 -1.05 6.41
C PHE A 15 26.98 -0.57 5.79
N ALA A 16 26.76 -0.87 4.51
CA ALA A 16 25.45 -0.77 3.91
C ALA A 16 24.56 -1.87 4.51
N ASN A 17 23.55 -1.48 5.30
CA ASN A 17 22.50 -2.38 5.73
C ASN A 17 21.73 -2.85 4.49
N VAL A 18 22.02 -4.05 4.02
CA VAL A 18 21.20 -4.73 3.03
C VAL A 18 19.96 -5.23 3.79
N ALA A 19 18.88 -4.46 3.73
CA ALA A 19 17.58 -4.94 4.18
C ALA A 19 17.20 -6.14 3.31
N VAL A 20 17.18 -7.33 3.89
CA VAL A 20 16.62 -8.52 3.24
C VAL A 20 15.14 -8.25 3.04
N ALA A 21 14.71 -8.09 1.79
CA ALA A 21 13.30 -7.99 1.46
C ALA A 21 12.62 -9.30 1.90
N GLY A 22 11.66 -9.19 2.81
CA GLY A 22 10.83 -10.32 3.22
C GLY A 22 9.96 -10.79 2.06
N GLU A 23 9.53 -12.06 2.10
CA GLU A 23 8.64 -12.64 1.07
C GLU A 23 7.27 -11.95 1.01
N PHE A 24 6.85 -11.31 2.12
CA PHE A 24 5.57 -10.63 2.28
C PHE A 24 5.73 -9.27 2.94
N ALA A 25 4.83 -8.36 2.62
CA ALA A 25 4.87 -7.01 3.15
C ALA A 25 4.52 -6.92 4.64
N THR A 26 5.18 -5.98 5.31
CA THR A 26 4.99 -5.61 6.71
C THR A 26 4.01 -4.46 6.87
N LYS A 27 3.49 -4.28 8.10
CA LYS A 27 2.57 -3.17 8.41
C LYS A 27 3.18 -1.80 8.16
N ASP A 28 4.47 -1.65 8.44
CA ASP A 28 5.20 -0.40 8.25
C ASP A 28 5.34 -0.08 6.76
N GLU A 29 5.60 -1.08 5.91
CA GLU A 29 5.61 -0.92 4.46
C GLU A 29 4.23 -0.53 3.91
N ALA A 30 3.14 -1.10 4.44
CA ALA A 30 1.79 -0.72 4.05
C ALA A 30 1.46 0.74 4.43
N MET A 31 1.80 1.18 5.64
CA MET A 31 1.63 2.57 6.05
C MET A 31 2.49 3.53 5.20
N ALA A 32 3.74 3.17 4.94
CA ALA A 32 4.63 3.94 4.10
C ALA A 32 4.10 4.05 2.65
N MET A 33 3.56 2.96 2.11
CA MET A 33 2.97 2.95 0.77
C MET A 33 1.72 3.82 0.68
N VAL A 34 0.81 3.77 1.67
CA VAL A 34 -0.37 4.65 1.70
C VAL A 34 0.06 6.11 1.81
N LYS A 35 1.00 6.44 2.69
CA LYS A 35 1.50 7.81 2.84
C LYS A 35 2.12 8.33 1.53
N LYS A 36 2.92 7.49 0.86
CA LYS A 36 3.49 7.80 -0.46
C LYS A 36 2.39 8.01 -1.50
N ALA A 37 1.36 7.17 -1.52
CA ALA A 37 0.26 7.25 -2.47
C ALA A 37 -0.58 8.52 -2.26
N VAL A 38 -0.90 8.87 -1.01
CA VAL A 38 -1.60 10.12 -0.67
C VAL A 38 -0.79 11.34 -1.10
N GLY A 39 0.52 11.35 -0.85
CA GLY A 39 1.41 12.40 -1.34
C GLY A 39 1.39 12.50 -2.87
N PHE A 40 1.49 11.36 -3.56
CA PHE A 40 1.47 11.30 -5.01
C PHE A 40 0.16 11.82 -5.62
N ILE A 41 -1.00 11.56 -5.00
CA ILE A 41 -2.29 12.15 -5.41
C ILE A 41 -2.27 13.66 -5.23
N LYS A 42 -1.75 14.16 -4.11
CA LYS A 42 -1.67 15.61 -3.83
C LYS A 42 -0.77 16.32 -4.84
N ASP A 43 0.33 15.69 -5.24
CA ASP A 43 1.33 16.31 -6.12
C ASP A 43 0.97 16.19 -7.61
N GLN A 44 0.41 15.06 -8.03
CA GLN A 44 0.18 14.74 -9.45
C GLN A 44 -1.28 14.84 -9.88
N GLY A 45 -2.21 14.93 -8.93
CA GLY A 45 -3.65 14.83 -9.17
C GLY A 45 -4.12 13.38 -9.31
N ALA A 46 -5.44 13.19 -9.10
CA ALA A 46 -6.07 11.88 -9.06
C ALA A 46 -5.88 11.06 -10.35
N ASP A 47 -6.08 11.67 -11.53
CA ASP A 47 -6.02 10.94 -12.80
C ASP A 47 -4.64 10.29 -13.05
N LYS A 48 -3.56 11.08 -12.88
CA LYS A 48 -2.18 10.59 -13.01
C LYS A 48 -1.84 9.58 -11.92
N ALA A 49 -2.26 9.84 -10.69
CA ALA A 49 -2.01 8.95 -9.56
C ALA A 49 -2.68 7.60 -9.76
N TYR A 50 -3.96 7.57 -10.14
CA TYR A 50 -4.71 6.34 -10.32
C TYR A 50 -4.20 5.53 -11.50
N ALA A 51 -3.80 6.19 -12.60
CA ALA A 51 -3.13 5.51 -13.71
C ALA A 51 -1.86 4.77 -13.24
N GLU A 52 -1.02 5.42 -12.42
CA GLU A 52 0.18 4.80 -11.88
C GLU A 52 -0.14 3.71 -10.84
N PHE A 53 -1.15 3.89 -10.00
CA PHE A 53 -1.59 2.84 -9.06
C PHE A 53 -2.14 1.60 -9.76
N ASN A 54 -2.70 1.77 -10.96
CA ASN A 54 -3.21 0.67 -11.79
C ASN A 54 -2.10 -0.04 -12.59
N ASN A 55 -0.90 0.53 -12.65
CA ASN A 55 0.25 -0.08 -13.29
C ASN A 55 0.83 -1.19 -12.40
N LYS A 56 0.60 -2.46 -12.79
CA LYS A 56 1.08 -3.64 -12.06
C LYS A 56 2.61 -3.74 -11.94
N SER A 57 3.32 -3.04 -12.82
CA SER A 57 4.78 -2.95 -12.83
C SER A 57 5.27 -1.58 -12.34
N GLY A 58 4.35 -0.76 -11.81
CA GLY A 58 4.61 0.59 -11.32
C GLY A 58 5.13 0.61 -9.88
N GLN A 59 5.45 1.81 -9.40
CA GLN A 59 6.14 2.00 -8.12
C GLN A 59 5.27 1.79 -6.86
N PHE A 60 3.99 1.45 -7.06
CA PHE A 60 2.98 1.23 -6.01
C PHE A 60 2.51 -0.23 -5.96
N VAL A 61 3.32 -1.14 -6.52
CA VAL A 61 3.17 -2.58 -6.39
C VAL A 61 4.51 -3.17 -5.95
N ASN A 62 4.49 -3.92 -4.86
CA ASN A 62 5.64 -4.65 -4.36
C ASN A 62 5.17 -6.00 -3.80
N HIS A 63 5.47 -7.10 -4.50
CA HIS A 63 4.98 -8.45 -4.17
C HIS A 63 3.45 -8.50 -3.93
N ASP A 64 3.02 -8.70 -2.69
CA ASP A 64 1.62 -8.77 -2.26
C ASP A 64 1.03 -7.42 -1.82
N LEU A 65 1.86 -6.37 -1.73
CA LEU A 65 1.49 -5.01 -1.37
C LEU A 65 1.18 -4.16 -2.60
N TYR A 66 0.02 -3.52 -2.58
CA TYR A 66 -0.44 -2.66 -3.66
C TYR A 66 -1.43 -1.62 -3.16
N VAL A 67 -1.50 -0.50 -3.87
CA VAL A 67 -2.49 0.56 -3.59
C VAL A 67 -3.85 0.20 -4.15
N VAL A 68 -4.89 0.52 -3.38
CA VAL A 68 -6.30 0.51 -3.81
C VAL A 68 -6.93 1.82 -3.37
N VAL A 69 -7.78 2.39 -4.21
CA VAL A 69 -8.54 3.59 -3.90
C VAL A 69 -10.02 3.32 -4.05
N TYR A 70 -10.79 3.61 -3.00
CA TYR A 70 -12.25 3.57 -3.01
C TYR A 70 -12.81 4.98 -2.90
N GLY A 71 -13.84 5.31 -3.66
CA GLY A 71 -14.71 6.44 -3.36
C GLY A 71 -15.51 6.18 -2.08
N LEU A 72 -15.94 7.23 -1.39
CA LEU A 72 -16.86 7.12 -0.24
C LEU A 72 -18.32 6.79 -0.64
N ASP A 73 -18.53 6.56 -1.93
CA ASP A 73 -19.69 5.91 -2.56
C ASP A 73 -19.49 4.38 -2.75
N GLY A 74 -18.31 3.85 -2.38
CA GLY A 74 -17.96 2.43 -2.53
C GLY A 74 -17.45 2.01 -3.90
N LYS A 75 -17.32 2.95 -4.85
CA LYS A 75 -16.74 2.65 -6.17
C LYS A 75 -15.24 2.44 -6.08
N VAL A 76 -14.72 1.44 -6.79
CA VAL A 76 -13.27 1.22 -6.94
C VAL A 76 -12.71 2.21 -7.97
N LEU A 77 -11.83 3.11 -7.55
CA LEU A 77 -11.21 4.14 -8.40
C LEU A 77 -9.83 3.72 -8.93
N ALA A 78 -9.08 2.94 -8.15
CA ALA A 78 -7.82 2.34 -8.56
C ALA A 78 -7.59 1.01 -7.83
N HIS A 79 -6.92 0.05 -8.47
CA HIS A 79 -6.60 -1.24 -7.86
C HIS A 79 -5.34 -1.89 -8.47
N GLY A 80 -4.22 -1.84 -7.74
CA GLY A 80 -2.92 -2.30 -8.25
C GLY A 80 -2.80 -3.79 -8.54
N ALA A 81 -3.52 -4.66 -7.83
CA ALA A 81 -3.50 -6.10 -8.14
C ALA A 81 -4.57 -6.58 -9.15
N ASN A 82 -5.80 -6.05 -9.07
CA ASN A 82 -6.95 -6.56 -9.81
C ASN A 82 -7.71 -5.44 -10.53
N GLY A 83 -7.21 -5.06 -11.70
CA GLY A 83 -7.83 -4.05 -12.55
C GLY A 83 -9.28 -4.36 -12.99
N LYS A 84 -9.74 -5.62 -12.90
CA LYS A 84 -11.14 -5.97 -13.21
C LYS A 84 -12.15 -5.42 -12.19
N LEU A 85 -11.68 -4.90 -11.06
CA LEU A 85 -12.53 -4.28 -10.04
C LEU A 85 -12.74 -2.79 -10.28
N ILE A 86 -11.88 -2.14 -11.05
CA ILE A 86 -11.96 -0.69 -11.31
C ILE A 86 -13.31 -0.35 -11.95
N GLY A 87 -13.97 0.67 -11.40
CA GLY A 87 -15.29 1.13 -11.84
C GLY A 87 -16.48 0.38 -11.24
N LYS A 88 -16.27 -0.73 -10.52
CA LYS A 88 -17.34 -1.46 -9.84
C LYS A 88 -17.75 -0.77 -8.54
N ASP A 89 -19.05 -0.80 -8.27
CA ASP A 89 -19.58 -0.61 -6.92
C ASP A 89 -19.40 -1.91 -6.14
N MET A 90 -18.84 -1.81 -4.94
CA MET A 90 -18.52 -2.93 -4.09
C MET A 90 -19.16 -2.82 -2.69
N LEU A 91 -20.10 -1.90 -2.46
CA LEU A 91 -20.73 -1.72 -1.13
C LEU A 91 -21.36 -3.02 -0.59
N ASP A 92 -22.04 -3.76 -1.46
CA ASP A 92 -22.69 -5.03 -1.11
C ASP A 92 -21.76 -6.25 -1.27
N ALA A 93 -20.50 -6.04 -1.64
CA ALA A 93 -19.54 -7.13 -1.74
C ALA A 93 -19.19 -7.65 -0.35
N GLN A 94 -19.29 -8.97 -0.19
CA GLN A 94 -18.93 -9.67 1.02
C GLN A 94 -17.60 -10.40 0.86
N ASP A 95 -16.82 -10.49 1.92
CA ASP A 95 -15.76 -11.49 1.99
C ASP A 95 -16.34 -12.89 2.27
N VAL A 96 -15.46 -13.89 2.37
CA VAL A 96 -15.86 -15.29 2.57
C VAL A 96 -16.55 -15.57 3.91
N ASP A 97 -16.49 -14.64 4.86
CA ASP A 97 -17.17 -14.75 6.16
C ASP A 97 -18.48 -13.94 6.19
N GLY A 98 -18.92 -13.38 5.05
CA GLY A 98 -20.14 -12.57 4.94
C GLY A 98 -19.97 -11.10 5.33
N LYS A 99 -18.73 -10.64 5.54
CA LYS A 99 -18.47 -9.26 5.97
C LYS A 99 -18.52 -8.30 4.78
N PHE A 100 -19.36 -7.26 4.87
CA PHE A 100 -19.42 -6.15 3.90
C PHE A 100 -18.21 -5.22 4.02
N PHE A 101 -17.05 -5.70 3.58
CA PHE A 101 -15.76 -5.07 3.85
C PHE A 101 -15.59 -3.69 3.19
N VAL A 102 -16.24 -3.40 2.05
CA VAL A 102 -16.17 -2.04 1.45
C VAL A 102 -17.09 -1.07 2.16
N LYS A 103 -18.31 -1.51 2.52
CA LYS A 103 -19.24 -0.68 3.30
C LYS A 103 -18.62 -0.25 4.63
N GLU A 104 -18.07 -1.20 5.40
CA GLU A 104 -17.37 -0.90 6.65
C GLU A 104 -16.17 0.05 6.41
N ARG A 105 -15.41 -0.13 5.32
CA ARG A 105 -14.27 0.75 5.00
C ARG A 105 -14.71 2.19 4.77
N VAL A 106 -15.81 2.38 4.04
CA VAL A 106 -16.39 3.70 3.79
C VAL A 106 -16.88 4.33 5.10
N GLU A 107 -17.54 3.56 5.97
CA GLU A 107 -17.99 4.03 7.28
C GLU A 107 -16.81 4.46 8.16
N MET A 108 -15.74 3.66 8.21
CA MET A 108 -14.52 3.98 8.96
C MET A 108 -13.82 5.23 8.40
N ALA A 109 -13.73 5.38 7.07
CA ALA A 109 -13.14 6.56 6.44
C ALA A 109 -13.94 7.84 6.74
N LYS A 110 -15.28 7.75 6.79
CA LYS A 110 -16.14 8.87 7.20
C LYS A 110 -15.95 9.24 8.67
N ALA A 111 -15.65 8.27 9.53
CA ALA A 111 -15.50 8.47 10.97
C ALA A 111 -14.11 9.00 11.38
N GLN A 112 -13.03 8.56 10.72
CA GLN A 112 -11.67 8.90 11.11
C GLN A 112 -10.70 9.02 9.92
N PRO A 113 -9.67 9.89 10.02
CA PRO A 113 -8.78 10.16 8.90
C PRO A 113 -7.88 8.98 8.53
N THR A 114 -7.54 8.11 9.49
CA THR A 114 -6.71 6.93 9.24
C THR A 114 -7.23 5.76 10.06
N PHE A 115 -7.13 4.53 9.53
CA PHE A 115 -7.59 3.35 10.21
C PHE A 115 -6.98 2.06 9.66
N TRP A 116 -7.04 1.00 10.46
CA TRP A 116 -6.79 -0.37 10.04
C TRP A 116 -8.09 -1.15 10.00
N GLN A 117 -8.26 -2.00 8.99
CA GLN A 117 -9.44 -2.82 8.80
C GLN A 117 -9.05 -4.27 8.50
N ASP A 118 -9.69 -5.20 9.19
CA ASP A 118 -9.53 -6.64 8.97
C ASP A 118 -10.62 -7.20 8.04
N TYR A 119 -10.23 -8.01 7.06
CA TYR A 119 -11.13 -8.74 6.17
C TYR A 119 -10.38 -9.90 5.49
N LYS A 120 -11.08 -10.76 4.75
CA LYS A 120 -10.44 -11.79 3.92
C LYS A 120 -10.47 -11.43 2.43
N PHE A 121 -9.39 -11.68 1.72
CA PHE A 121 -9.32 -11.40 0.29
C PHE A 121 -8.36 -12.34 -0.44
N ALA A 122 -8.52 -12.43 -1.77
CA ALA A 122 -7.59 -13.20 -2.60
C ALA A 122 -6.19 -12.58 -2.56
N ASN A 123 -5.17 -13.38 -2.23
CA ASN A 123 -3.77 -13.00 -2.29
C ASN A 123 -3.25 -13.10 -3.73
N PRO A 124 -2.69 -12.02 -4.30
CA PRO A 124 -2.20 -12.05 -5.68
C PRO A 124 -1.00 -12.98 -5.88
N VAL A 125 -0.26 -13.33 -4.83
CA VAL A 125 0.89 -14.23 -4.86
C VAL A 125 0.43 -15.69 -4.68
N SER A 126 -0.15 -16.03 -3.53
CA SER A 126 -0.54 -17.42 -3.20
C SER A 126 -1.80 -17.92 -3.94
N LYS A 127 -2.60 -17.01 -4.49
CA LYS A 127 -3.92 -17.26 -5.13
C LYS A 127 -5.00 -17.81 -4.18
N LYS A 128 -4.74 -17.85 -2.88
CA LYS A 128 -5.71 -18.27 -1.86
C LYS A 128 -6.47 -17.08 -1.30
N VAL A 129 -7.64 -17.33 -0.71
CA VAL A 129 -8.31 -16.33 0.14
C VAL A 129 -7.70 -16.39 1.53
N GLU A 130 -7.16 -15.28 1.99
CA GLU A 130 -6.39 -15.20 3.23
C GLU A 130 -6.81 -13.98 4.06
N PRO A 131 -6.64 -14.01 5.39
CA PRO A 131 -6.86 -12.83 6.22
C PRO A 131 -5.91 -11.70 5.83
N LYS A 132 -6.43 -10.49 5.74
CA LYS A 132 -5.72 -9.28 5.35
C LYS A 132 -6.04 -8.15 6.31
N GLN A 133 -5.02 -7.37 6.66
CA GLN A 133 -5.17 -6.11 7.37
C GLN A 133 -4.87 -4.94 6.44
N MET A 134 -5.85 -4.08 6.21
CA MET A 134 -5.77 -2.93 5.32
C MET A 134 -5.56 -1.67 6.12
N TYR A 135 -4.48 -0.92 5.85
CA TYR A 135 -4.35 0.44 6.31
C TYR A 135 -4.96 1.38 5.28
N CYS A 136 -5.68 2.39 5.74
CA CYS A 136 -6.32 3.38 4.90
C CYS A 136 -6.12 4.79 5.47
N GLU A 137 -5.98 5.76 4.57
CA GLU A 137 -6.07 7.19 4.86
C GLU A 137 -7.19 7.80 4.02
N ARG A 138 -8.05 8.61 4.65
CA ARG A 138 -9.07 9.39 3.94
C ARG A 138 -8.39 10.57 3.24
N LEU A 139 -8.67 10.73 1.96
CA LEU A 139 -8.31 11.90 1.17
C LEU A 139 -9.55 12.42 0.43
N ALA A 140 -10.10 13.54 0.92
CA ALA A 140 -11.39 14.08 0.45
C ALA A 140 -12.50 12.99 0.45
N GLU A 141 -13.13 12.75 -0.70
CA GLU A 141 -14.18 11.75 -0.89
C GLU A 141 -13.64 10.36 -1.25
N THR A 142 -12.41 10.05 -0.84
CA THR A 142 -11.78 8.74 -1.11
C THR A 142 -11.10 8.17 0.11
N ALA A 143 -10.98 6.83 0.14
CA ALA A 143 -10.09 6.09 1.02
C ALA A 143 -8.94 5.49 0.18
N VAL A 144 -7.71 5.90 0.48
CA VAL A 144 -6.49 5.41 -0.15
C VAL A 144 -5.87 4.37 0.76
N CYS A 145 -5.69 3.16 0.26
CA CYS A 145 -5.40 2.00 1.11
C CYS A 145 -4.31 1.10 0.53
N ALA A 146 -3.59 0.42 1.42
CA ALA A 146 -2.72 -0.71 1.13
C ALA A 146 -2.73 -1.64 2.35
N GLY A 147 -2.40 -2.92 2.18
CA GLY A 147 -2.54 -3.87 3.29
C GLY A 147 -1.71 -5.11 3.13
N VAL A 148 -1.58 -5.82 4.26
CA VAL A 148 -0.73 -7.00 4.43
C VAL A 148 -1.56 -8.23 4.66
N TYR A 149 -1.17 -9.35 4.07
CA TYR A 149 -1.77 -10.65 4.40
C TYR A 149 -1.18 -11.16 5.71
N LYS A 150 -2.02 -11.76 6.56
CA LYS A 150 -1.61 -12.36 7.83
C LYS A 150 -1.26 -13.82 7.57
N LEU A 151 -0.02 -14.02 7.14
CA LEU A 151 0.56 -15.33 6.79
C LEU A 151 1.37 -15.91 7.94
#